data_AF-A8V1H0-F1
#
_entry.id   AF-A8V1H0-F1
#
_cell.length_a   1.000
_cell.length_b   1.000
_cell.length_c   1.000
_cell.angle_alpha   90.00
_cell.angle_beta   90.00
_cell.angle_gamma   90.00
#
_symmetry.space_group_name_H-M   'P 1'
#
loop_
_entity.id
_entity.type
_entity.pdbx_description
1 polymer ?
#
loop_
_entity_poly.entity_id
_entity_poly.type
_entity_poly.pdbx_seq_one_letter_code
_entity_poly.pdbx_strand_id
1 'polypeptide(L)'
;MKSKILSFISLLLPFAAFAEEAKLDTGDTAWMITATAFVVLMTVGGLILFYGGMTRFKNIVNTVMMVLMAYAVAIVVWFLWGYSLAFTEGGGLNAVVGGLSKFLMNGVDYKALSGTYPEWVFATFQSTFAAITIALAAVQ
;
A
#
# COMPACT_ATOMS: atom_id res chain seq x y z
N MET A 1 -15.30 -18.64 45.28
CA MET A 1 -14.05 -19.00 44.56
C MET A 1 -14.28 -19.46 43.12
N LYS A 2 -15.32 -20.23 42.80
CA LYS A 2 -15.63 -20.71 41.43
C LYS A 2 -15.81 -19.59 40.39
N SER A 3 -16.45 -18.47 40.76
CA SER A 3 -16.68 -17.32 39.86
C SER A 3 -15.40 -16.54 39.51
N LYS A 4 -14.43 -16.42 40.44
CA LYS A 4 -13.14 -15.76 40.15
C LYS A 4 -12.25 -16.61 39.24
N ILE A 5 -12.33 -17.93 39.36
CA ILE A 5 -11.62 -18.88 38.48
C ILE A 5 -12.22 -18.88 37.07
N LEU A 6 -13.55 -18.83 36.94
CA LEU A 6 -14.21 -18.69 35.64
C LEU A 6 -13.84 -17.38 34.92
N SER A 7 -13.78 -16.27 35.67
CA SER A 7 -13.41 -14.96 35.12
C SER A 7 -11.93 -14.85 34.73
N PHE A 8 -11.06 -15.63 35.38
CA PHE A 8 -9.64 -15.73 35.05
C PHE A 8 -9.40 -16.60 33.80
N ILE A 9 -10.18 -17.67 33.64
CA ILE A 9 -10.17 -18.52 32.44
C ILE A 9 -10.71 -17.74 31.23
N SER A 10 -11.75 -16.93 31.38
CA SER A 10 -12.24 -16.07 30.28
C SER A 10 -11.24 -15.00 29.85
N LEU A 11 -10.34 -14.58 30.75
CA LEU A 11 -9.24 -13.65 30.41
C LEU A 11 -8.10 -14.34 29.64
N LEU A 12 -7.97 -15.66 29.76
CA LEU A 12 -6.96 -16.49 29.09
C LEU A 12 -7.44 -17.05 27.74
N LEU A 13 -8.75 -17.09 27.47
CA LEU A 13 -9.31 -17.46 26.16
C LEU A 13 -8.76 -16.64 24.98
N PRO A 14 -8.58 -15.31 25.05
CA PRO A 14 -7.95 -14.56 23.96
C PRO A 14 -6.45 -14.87 23.77
N PHE A 15 -5.79 -15.52 24.75
CA PHE A 15 -4.41 -15.99 24.61
C PHE A 15 -4.33 -17.37 23.93
N ALA A 16 -5.43 -18.13 23.95
CA ALA A 16 -5.56 -19.43 23.28
C ALA A 16 -6.18 -19.33 21.87
N ALA A 17 -6.47 -18.13 21.38
CA ALA A 17 -6.75 -17.90 19.98
C ALA A 17 -5.48 -18.23 19.20
N PHE A 18 -5.44 -19.44 18.64
CA PHE A 18 -4.36 -19.93 17.79
C PHE A 18 -4.01 -18.85 16.77
N ALA A 19 -2.77 -18.34 16.84
CA ALA A 19 -2.14 -17.70 15.71
C ALA A 19 -2.05 -18.76 14.62
N GLU A 20 -3.05 -18.81 13.74
CA GLU A 20 -2.96 -19.58 12.51
C GLU A 20 -1.74 -19.04 11.75
N GLU A 21 -0.78 -19.92 11.49
CA GLU A 21 0.42 -19.59 10.75
C GLU A 21 -0.01 -18.90 9.47
N ALA A 22 0.53 -17.70 9.23
CA ALA A 22 0.09 -16.82 8.16
C ALA A 22 0.20 -17.55 6.82
N LYS A 23 -0.92 -18.13 6.40
CA LYS A 23 -1.04 -18.93 5.19
C LYS A 23 -1.61 -18.05 4.10
N LEU A 24 -1.11 -18.26 2.89
CA LEU A 24 -1.63 -17.57 1.72
C LEU A 24 -3.13 -17.86 1.56
N ASP A 25 -3.93 -16.81 1.67
CA ASP A 25 -5.35 -16.78 1.38
C ASP A 25 -5.57 -16.18 -0.01
N THR A 26 -6.14 -16.98 -0.90
CA THR A 26 -6.41 -16.58 -2.29
C THR A 26 -7.52 -15.55 -2.39
N GLY A 27 -8.50 -15.57 -1.48
CA GLY A 27 -9.59 -14.60 -1.41
C GLY A 27 -9.09 -13.22 -0.99
N ASP A 28 -8.26 -13.15 0.06
CA ASP A 28 -7.63 -11.91 0.49
C ASP A 28 -6.73 -11.34 -0.61
N THR A 29 -5.96 -12.21 -1.27
CA THR A 29 -5.10 -11.82 -2.40
C THR A 29 -5.93 -11.26 -3.56
N ALA A 30 -7.03 -11.93 -3.94
CA ALA A 30 -7.90 -11.47 -5.02
C ALA A 30 -8.57 -10.12 -4.67
N TRP A 31 -8.99 -9.95 -3.42
CA TRP A 31 -9.54 -8.70 -2.95
C TRP A 31 -8.51 -7.57 -2.97
N MET A 32 -7.27 -7.82 -2.51
CA MET A 32 -6.21 -6.82 -2.55
C MET A 32 -5.86 -6.37 -3.96
N ILE A 33 -5.83 -7.29 -4.94
CA ILE A 33 -5.63 -6.94 -6.35
C ILE A 33 -6.82 -6.13 -6.88
N THR A 34 -8.04 -6.52 -6.53
CA THR A 34 -9.26 -5.80 -6.93
C THR A 34 -9.29 -4.37 -6.36
N ALA A 35 -8.98 -4.24 -5.06
CA ALA A 35 -8.87 -2.96 -4.39
C ALA A 35 -7.78 -2.09 -5.02
N THR A 36 -6.62 -2.66 -5.35
CA THR A 36 -5.55 -1.98 -6.09
C THR A 36 -6.08 -1.40 -7.41
N ALA A 37 -6.82 -2.19 -8.19
CA ALA A 37 -7.41 -1.73 -9.45
C ALA A 37 -8.37 -0.54 -9.25
N PHE A 38 -9.18 -0.55 -8.18
CA PHE A 38 -10.04 0.58 -7.85
C PHE A 38 -9.25 1.85 -7.51
N VAL A 39 -8.13 1.75 -6.77
CA VAL A 39 -7.30 2.94 -6.47
C VAL A 39 -6.58 3.45 -7.73
N VAL A 40 -6.13 2.57 -8.62
CA VAL A 40 -5.59 2.99 -9.93
C VAL A 40 -6.65 3.75 -10.74
N LEU A 41 -7.89 3.28 -10.72
CA LEU A 41 -9.01 3.94 -11.40
C LEU A 41 -9.26 5.36 -10.85
N MET A 42 -9.03 5.60 -9.56
CA MET A 42 -9.11 6.95 -8.98
C MET A 42 -8.10 7.91 -9.62
N THR A 43 -6.91 7.43 -9.99
CA THR A 43 -5.88 8.29 -10.57
C THR A 43 -6.04 8.45 -12.08
N VAL A 44 -5.99 7.34 -12.82
CA VAL A 44 -5.99 7.38 -14.30
C VAL A 44 -7.38 7.69 -14.86
N GLY A 45 -8.45 7.30 -14.15
CA GLY A 45 -9.81 7.70 -14.50
C GLY A 45 -10.20 9.01 -13.80
N GLY A 46 -10.21 8.99 -12.46
CA GLY A 46 -10.74 10.07 -11.62
C GLY A 46 -10.00 11.40 -11.78
N LEU A 47 -8.70 11.45 -11.47
CA LEU A 47 -7.94 12.70 -11.54
C LEU A 47 -7.87 13.26 -12.96
N ILE A 48 -7.64 12.42 -13.97
CA ILE A 48 -7.53 12.88 -15.36
C ILE A 48 -8.84 13.56 -15.79
N LEU A 49 -9.99 12.97 -15.50
CA LEU A 49 -11.28 13.55 -15.86
C LEU A 49 -11.60 14.79 -15.01
N PHE A 50 -11.35 14.74 -13.70
CA PHE A 50 -11.66 15.83 -12.79
C PHE A 50 -10.82 17.08 -13.08
N TYR A 51 -9.50 16.94 -13.10
CA TYR A 51 -8.59 18.07 -13.36
C TYR A 51 -8.53 18.44 -14.84
N GLY A 52 -8.60 17.47 -15.75
CA GLY A 52 -8.73 17.74 -17.18
C GLY A 52 -9.94 18.61 -17.47
N GLY A 53 -11.10 18.30 -16.89
CA GLY A 53 -12.34 19.06 -17.07
C GLY A 53 -12.34 20.47 -16.45
N MET A 54 -11.52 20.73 -15.43
CA MET A 54 -11.37 22.07 -14.84
C MET A 54 -10.40 22.97 -15.61
N THR A 55 -9.50 22.38 -16.41
CA THR A 55 -8.55 23.15 -17.21
C THR A 55 -9.15 23.65 -18.54
N ARG A 56 -8.59 24.72 -19.09
CA ARG A 56 -9.01 25.21 -20.41
C ARG A 56 -8.75 24.14 -21.47
N PHE A 57 -9.62 24.01 -22.46
CA PHE A 57 -9.53 22.99 -23.51
C PHE A 57 -8.14 22.87 -24.15
N LYS A 58 -7.51 24.01 -24.46
CA LYS A 58 -6.15 24.05 -25.04
C LYS A 58 -5.04 23.46 -24.17
N ASN A 59 -5.29 23.31 -22.86
CA ASN A 59 -4.32 22.81 -21.88
C ASN A 59 -4.63 21.39 -21.40
N ILE A 60 -5.75 20.77 -21.81
CA ILE A 60 -6.17 19.44 -21.33
C ILE A 60 -5.07 18.41 -21.55
N VAL A 61 -4.46 18.38 -22.74
CA VAL A 61 -3.38 17.44 -23.06
C VAL A 61 -2.21 17.60 -22.09
N ASN A 62 -1.84 18.84 -21.75
CA ASN A 62 -0.77 19.10 -20.78
C ASN A 62 -1.15 18.56 -19.39
N THR A 63 -2.37 18.84 -18.92
CA THR A 63 -2.88 18.35 -17.62
C THR A 63 -2.86 16.82 -17.55
N VAL A 64 -3.36 16.14 -18.59
CA VAL A 64 -3.37 14.67 -18.68
C VAL A 64 -1.95 14.11 -18.65
N MET A 65 -1.02 14.71 -19.41
CA MET A 65 0.37 14.26 -19.43
C MET A 65 1.07 14.49 -18.08
N MET A 66 0.78 15.59 -17.37
CA MET A 66 1.32 15.83 -16.03
C MET A 66 0.86 14.74 -15.05
N VAL A 67 -0.43 14.36 -15.05
CA VAL A 67 -0.95 13.25 -14.21
C VAL A 67 -0.23 11.94 -14.54
N LEU A 68 -0.17 11.56 -15.81
CA LEU A 68 0.39 10.27 -16.24
C LEU A 68 1.89 10.17 -15.96
N MET A 69 2.64 11.25 -16.21
CA MET A 69 4.07 11.29 -15.94
C MET A 69 4.37 11.28 -14.44
N ALA A 70 3.64 12.06 -13.65
CA ALA A 70 3.78 12.06 -12.20
C ALA A 70 3.47 10.68 -11.61
N TYR A 71 2.40 10.03 -12.09
CA TYR A 71 2.03 8.67 -11.69
C TYR A 71 3.12 7.65 -12.04
N ALA A 72 3.65 7.68 -13.27
CA ALA A 72 4.69 6.76 -13.71
C ALA A 72 5.99 6.94 -12.91
N VAL A 73 6.44 8.19 -12.71
CA VAL A 73 7.63 8.50 -11.92
C VAL A 73 7.45 8.05 -10.47
N ALA A 74 6.29 8.30 -9.87
CA ALA A 74 6.01 7.90 -8.50
C ALA A 74 6.09 6.38 -8.31
N ILE A 75 5.55 5.59 -9.24
CA ILE A 75 5.67 4.13 -9.22
C ILE A 75 7.14 3.68 -9.30
N VAL A 76 7.92 4.26 -10.21
CA VAL A 76 9.34 3.92 -10.34
C VAL A 76 10.07 4.20 -9.03
N VAL A 77 9.94 5.42 -8.51
CA VAL A 77 10.57 5.84 -7.24
C VAL A 77 10.13 4.97 -6.07
N TRP A 78 8.86 4.56 -6.05
CA TRP A 78 8.31 3.67 -5.03
C TRP A 78 9.04 2.33 -4.98
N PHE A 79 9.19 1.67 -6.12
CA PHE A 79 9.87 0.36 -6.18
C PHE A 79 11.40 0.47 -6.10
N LEU A 80 12.00 1.63 -6.41
CA LEU A 80 13.43 1.86 -6.20
C LEU A 80 13.78 1.89 -4.71
N TRP A 81 13.12 2.74 -3.92
CA TRP A 81 13.40 2.89 -2.49
C TRP A 81 12.21 3.26 -1.62
N GLY A 82 11.10 3.74 -2.20
CA GLY A 82 9.98 4.29 -1.44
C GLY A 82 9.30 3.26 -0.55
N TYR A 83 9.11 2.05 -1.08
CA TYR A 83 8.59 0.92 -0.32
C TYR A 83 9.46 0.61 0.90
N SER A 84 10.78 0.52 0.71
CA SER A 84 11.72 0.23 1.79
C SER A 84 11.65 1.30 2.88
N LEU A 85 11.71 2.57 2.49
CA LEU A 85 11.69 3.68 3.44
C LEU A 85 10.35 3.80 4.19
N ALA A 86 9.26 3.28 3.64
CA ALA A 86 7.95 3.31 4.30
C ALA A 86 7.68 2.07 5.18
N PHE A 87 8.15 0.89 4.79
CA PHE A 87 7.72 -0.40 5.37
C PHE A 87 8.86 -1.27 5.93
N THR A 88 10.05 -0.71 6.14
CA THR A 88 11.16 -1.42 6.79
C THR A 88 11.65 -0.67 8.03
N GLU A 89 12.36 -1.37 8.92
CA GLU A 89 12.87 -0.76 10.15
C GLU A 89 14.00 0.24 9.88
N GLY A 90 13.78 1.50 10.30
CA GLY A 90 14.78 2.58 10.22
C GLY A 90 15.69 2.69 11.44
N GLY A 91 15.71 1.69 12.32
CA GLY A 91 16.48 1.73 13.57
C GLY A 91 16.04 2.87 14.48
N GLY A 92 16.98 3.75 14.88
CA GLY A 92 16.70 4.90 15.75
C GLY A 92 15.79 5.97 15.12
N LEU A 93 15.61 5.98 13.79
CA LEU A 93 14.77 6.94 13.07
C LEU A 93 13.40 6.37 12.67
N ASN A 94 13.04 5.16 13.13
CA ASN A 94 11.83 4.43 12.68
C ASN A 94 10.52 5.19 12.93
N ALA A 95 10.51 6.18 13.83
CA ALA A 95 9.36 7.07 14.05
C ALA A 95 9.10 8.05 12.89
N VAL A 96 10.09 8.28 12.02
CA VAL A 96 10.03 9.29 10.93
C VAL A 96 10.30 8.65 9.58
N VAL A 97 11.26 7.72 9.50
CA VAL A 97 11.63 7.04 8.25
C VAL A 97 12.07 5.62 8.55
N GLY A 98 11.71 4.70 7.65
CA GLY A 98 12.19 3.33 7.66
C GLY A 98 13.63 3.18 7.18
N GLY A 99 14.00 1.96 6.83
CA GLY A 99 15.34 1.60 6.37
C GLY A 99 15.44 1.40 4.86
N LEU A 100 16.63 0.98 4.41
CA LEU A 100 16.92 0.60 3.03
C LEU A 100 17.10 -0.91 2.84
N SER A 101 16.63 -1.72 3.80
CA SER A 101 16.81 -3.17 3.77
C SER A 101 16.08 -3.86 2.61
N LYS A 102 15.02 -3.25 2.08
CA LYS A 102 14.27 -3.71 0.89
C LYS A 102 14.47 -2.79 -0.31
N PHE A 103 15.63 -2.13 -0.43
CA PHE A 103 15.99 -1.35 -1.60
C PHE A 103 15.84 -2.21 -2.88
N LEU A 104 15.23 -1.65 -3.94
CA LEU A 104 14.89 -2.38 -5.17
C LEU A 104 14.07 -3.66 -4.93
N MET A 105 13.22 -3.68 -3.90
CA MET A 105 12.44 -4.86 -3.50
C MET A 105 13.33 -6.06 -3.14
N ASN A 106 14.55 -5.82 -2.65
CA ASN A 106 15.45 -6.89 -2.21
C ASN A 106 14.80 -7.74 -1.12
N GLY A 107 14.78 -9.06 -1.31
CA GLY A 107 14.17 -10.01 -0.37
C GLY A 107 12.65 -10.14 -0.48
N VAL A 108 11.98 -9.38 -1.37
CA VAL A 108 10.55 -9.51 -1.63
C VAL A 108 10.33 -10.55 -2.73
N ASP A 109 10.41 -11.82 -2.35
CA ASP A 109 10.18 -12.95 -3.26
C ASP A 109 8.68 -13.30 -3.39
N TYR A 110 8.30 -14.14 -4.34
CA TYR A 110 6.91 -14.57 -4.55
C TYR A 110 6.31 -15.33 -3.36
N LYS A 111 7.15 -15.84 -2.46
CA LYS A 111 6.76 -16.53 -1.22
C LYS A 111 6.68 -15.62 -0.01
N ALA A 112 7.20 -14.39 -0.09
CA ALA A 112 7.14 -13.45 1.02
C ALA A 112 5.67 -13.06 1.27
N LEU A 113 5.21 -13.25 2.49
CA LEU A 113 3.84 -12.94 2.90
C LEU A 113 3.83 -11.72 3.82
N SER A 114 2.86 -10.83 3.58
CA SER A 114 2.50 -9.74 4.48
C SER A 114 1.13 -10.07 5.06
N GLY A 115 1.10 -10.76 6.21
CA GLY A 115 -0.14 -11.35 6.72
C GLY A 115 -0.58 -12.53 5.84
N THR A 116 -1.80 -12.51 5.34
CA THR A 116 -2.42 -13.61 4.57
C THR A 116 -2.23 -13.53 3.06
N TYR A 117 -1.53 -12.51 2.54
CA TYR A 117 -1.33 -12.32 1.09
C TYR A 117 0.12 -11.95 0.76
N PRO A 118 0.56 -12.10 -0.51
CA PRO A 118 1.94 -11.83 -0.89
C PRO A 118 2.37 -10.38 -0.64
N GLU A 119 3.60 -10.21 -0.17
CA GLU A 119 4.16 -8.90 0.14
C GLU A 119 4.24 -7.99 -1.10
N TRP A 120 4.51 -8.55 -2.29
CA TRP A 120 4.52 -7.77 -3.52
C TRP A 120 3.13 -7.19 -3.87
N VAL A 121 2.03 -7.87 -3.50
CA VAL A 121 0.67 -7.36 -3.66
C VAL A 121 0.46 -6.18 -2.72
N PHE A 122 0.92 -6.30 -1.47
CA PHE A 122 0.89 -5.20 -0.52
C PHE A 122 1.67 -3.98 -1.04
N ALA A 123 2.91 -4.19 -1.51
CA ALA A 123 3.75 -3.13 -2.04
C ALA A 123 3.11 -2.43 -3.25
N THR A 124 2.46 -3.19 -4.12
CA THR A 124 1.75 -2.65 -5.30
C THR A 124 0.52 -1.87 -4.88
N PHE A 125 -0.29 -2.39 -3.95
CA PHE A 125 -1.43 -1.66 -3.39
C PHE A 125 -1.00 -0.32 -2.80
N GLN A 126 0.04 -0.30 -1.96
CA GLN A 126 0.55 0.92 -1.33
C GLN A 126 1.16 1.90 -2.34
N SER A 127 1.75 1.40 -3.43
CA SER A 127 2.27 2.25 -4.51
C SER A 127 1.19 3.14 -5.12
N THR A 128 -0.07 2.69 -5.14
CA THR A 128 -1.18 3.48 -5.70
C THR A 128 -1.50 4.72 -4.86
N PHE A 129 -1.35 4.63 -3.53
CA PHE A 129 -1.51 5.77 -2.62
C PHE A 129 -0.36 6.76 -2.76
N ALA A 130 0.88 6.28 -2.86
CA ALA A 130 2.01 7.15 -3.15
C ALA A 130 1.83 7.87 -4.50
N ALA A 131 1.39 7.14 -5.53
CA ALA A 131 1.25 7.69 -6.87
C ALA A 131 0.09 8.69 -6.99
N ILE A 132 -1.08 8.45 -6.36
CA ILE A 132 -2.19 9.41 -6.39
C ILE A 132 -1.83 10.72 -5.68
N THR A 133 -1.07 10.66 -4.57
CA THR A 133 -0.62 11.86 -3.85
C THR A 133 0.31 12.72 -4.71
N ILE A 134 1.28 12.11 -5.38
CA ILE A 134 2.22 12.83 -6.26
C ILE A 134 1.50 13.38 -7.50
N ALA A 135 0.61 12.58 -8.10
CA ALA A 135 -0.18 13.02 -9.24
C ALA A 135 -1.08 14.22 -8.91
N LEU A 136 -1.67 14.25 -7.72
CA LEU A 136 -2.46 15.37 -7.23
C LEU A 136 -1.61 16.64 -7.08
N ALA A 137 -0.46 16.52 -6.42
CA ALA A 137 0.46 17.64 -6.21
C ALA A 137 1.02 18.21 -7.53
N ALA A 138 1.15 17.39 -8.57
CA ALA A 138 1.67 17.82 -9.87
C ALA A 138 0.68 18.69 -10.67
N VAL A 139 -0.62 18.61 -10.39
CA VAL A 139 -1.68 19.22 -11.23
C VAL A 139 -2.26 20.50 -10.63
N GLN A 140 -2.00 20.72 -9.34
CA GLN A 140 -2.36 21.93 -8.61
C GLN A 140 -1.41 23.09 -8.95
#